data_AF-A0A535EXG1-F1
#
_entry.id   AF-A0A535EXG1-F1
#
_cell.length_a   1.000
_cell.length_b   1.000
_cell.length_c   1.000
_cell.angle_alpha   90.00
_cell.angle_beta   90.00
_cell.angle_gamma   90.00
#
_symmetry.space_group_name_H-M   'P 1'
#
loop_
_entity.id
_entity.type
_entity.pdbx_description
1 polymer ?
#
loop_
_entity_poly.entity_id
_entity_poly.type
_entity_poly.pdbx_seq_one_letter_code
_entity_poly.pdbx_strand_id
1 'polypeptide(L)'
;MLPEYSNAVCGRPCKPGKRDRRENMADMYRKRATKTSVGVGDFAEPAPRLWERLLNYLFYIVAALAIGGFIYYLYSFNKLLLIFAPIYLQGTLITLIVSLLSVVLAVILGLVGAFGRLSRFAIFRWLAIAYVEFIRGTPAYVQILFWFNGVGYIFASIG
;
A
#
# COMPACT_ATOMS: atom_id res chain seq x y z
N MET A 1 -81.11 26.96 -2.21
CA MET A 1 -80.88 26.71 -0.77
C MET A 1 -79.46 26.20 -0.62
N LEU A 2 -78.61 27.02 0.04
CA LEU A 2 -77.27 26.73 0.59
C LEU A 2 -76.03 26.63 -0.35
N PRO A 3 -74.82 27.03 0.15
CA PRO A 3 -74.07 28.17 -0.39
C PRO A 3 -72.52 27.95 -0.48
N GLU A 4 -71.78 29.05 -0.71
CA GLU A 4 -70.41 29.37 -0.23
C GLU A 4 -69.20 28.42 -0.40
N TYR A 5 -68.26 28.83 -1.28
CA TYR A 5 -66.82 28.96 -1.00
C TYR A 5 -66.18 29.85 -2.10
N SER A 6 -66.31 31.18 -2.01
CA SER A 6 -65.26 32.10 -1.52
C SER A 6 -63.82 31.72 -1.92
N ASN A 7 -63.15 32.67 -2.60
CA ASN A 7 -61.76 32.73 -3.10
C ASN A 7 -61.58 32.33 -4.58
N ALA A 8 -61.93 33.16 -5.56
CA ALA A 8 -61.31 34.44 -5.98
C ALA A 8 -60.26 34.29 -7.11
N VAL A 9 -60.65 34.79 -8.28
CA VAL A 9 -59.86 35.66 -9.17
C VAL A 9 -58.52 35.12 -9.68
N CYS A 10 -58.54 34.46 -10.85
CA CYS A 10 -58.22 35.11 -12.13
C CYS A 10 -58.20 34.02 -13.22
N GLY A 11 -59.28 33.97 -14.00
CA GLY A 11 -59.36 33.12 -15.17
C GLY A 11 -58.46 33.67 -16.28
N ARG A 12 -57.22 33.19 -16.34
CA ARG A 12 -56.53 32.69 -17.56
C ARG A 12 -55.09 32.29 -17.19
N PRO A 13 -54.50 31.34 -17.93
CA PRO A 13 -53.35 31.82 -18.68
C PRO A 13 -53.39 31.43 -20.15
N CYS A 14 -53.06 32.44 -20.94
CA CYS A 14 -52.19 32.46 -22.11
C CYS A 14 -52.37 31.43 -23.24
N LYS A 15 -52.42 32.02 -24.45
CA LYS A 15 -52.39 31.41 -25.78
C LYS A 15 -51.39 30.25 -25.94
N PRO A 16 -51.71 29.31 -26.85
CA PRO A 16 -50.96 28.07 -27.06
C PRO A 16 -49.62 28.38 -27.71
N GLY A 17 -48.55 27.70 -27.29
CA GLY A 17 -47.23 27.87 -27.92
C GLY A 17 -46.00 27.49 -27.11
N LYS A 18 -46.14 26.95 -25.87
CA LYS A 18 -45.01 26.42 -25.07
C LYS A 18 -45.37 25.19 -24.21
N ARG A 19 -46.43 24.46 -24.55
CA ARG A 19 -46.86 23.24 -23.82
C ARG A 19 -46.09 21.97 -24.25
N ASP A 20 -45.58 21.96 -25.47
CA ASP A 20 -44.89 20.81 -26.09
C ASP A 20 -43.55 20.46 -25.37
N ARG A 21 -42.74 21.45 -24.99
CA ARG A 21 -41.43 21.18 -24.35
C ARG A 21 -41.54 20.59 -22.94
N ARG A 22 -42.62 20.87 -22.20
CA ARG A 22 -42.84 20.29 -20.85
C ARG A 22 -43.40 18.87 -20.92
N GLU A 23 -44.22 18.56 -21.92
CA GLU A 23 -44.71 17.20 -22.17
C GLU A 23 -43.57 16.28 -22.61
N ASN A 24 -42.67 16.74 -23.48
CA ASN A 24 -41.46 16.01 -23.86
C ASN A 24 -40.52 15.75 -22.66
N MET A 25 -40.44 16.69 -21.71
CA MET A 25 -39.63 16.51 -20.50
C MET A 25 -40.28 15.48 -19.55
N ALA A 26 -41.60 15.55 -19.34
CA ALA A 26 -42.33 14.58 -18.53
C ALA A 26 -42.28 13.16 -19.15
N ASP A 27 -42.30 13.06 -20.48
CA ASP A 27 -42.11 11.81 -21.21
C ASP A 27 -40.65 11.30 -21.12
N MET A 28 -39.67 12.21 -21.15
CA MET A 28 -38.25 11.88 -20.92
C MET A 28 -38.01 11.31 -19.52
N TYR A 29 -38.64 11.87 -18.48
CA TYR A 29 -38.56 11.31 -17.12
C TYR A 29 -39.26 9.95 -17.02
N ARG A 30 -40.43 9.79 -17.66
CA ARG A 30 -41.18 8.52 -17.68
C ARG A 30 -40.40 7.40 -18.38
N LYS A 31 -39.75 7.69 -19.52
CA LYS A 31 -38.90 6.74 -20.27
C LYS A 31 -37.61 6.36 -19.53
N ARG A 32 -37.09 7.25 -18.68
CA ARG A 32 -35.88 7.01 -17.89
C ARG A 32 -36.17 6.14 -16.66
N ALA A 33 -37.30 6.33 -15.99
CA ALA A 33 -37.73 5.49 -14.87
C ALA A 33 -37.92 4.01 -15.27
N THR A 34 -38.38 3.72 -16.50
CA THR A 34 -38.47 2.35 -17.03
C THR A 34 -37.14 1.75 -17.49
N LYS A 35 -36.12 2.56 -17.80
CA LYS A 35 -34.78 2.06 -18.20
C LYS A 35 -33.79 1.98 -17.04
N THR A 36 -34.08 2.62 -15.91
CA THR A 36 -33.22 2.62 -14.72
C THR A 36 -33.77 1.68 -13.63
N SER A 37 -34.24 0.50 -14.02
CA SER A 37 -34.16 -0.66 -13.13
C SER A 37 -32.81 -1.33 -13.39
N VAL A 38 -31.73 -0.68 -12.94
CA VAL A 38 -30.43 -1.36 -12.81
C VAL A 38 -30.68 -2.48 -11.82
N GLY A 39 -30.75 -3.70 -12.32
CA GLY A 39 -31.04 -4.86 -11.50
C GLY A 39 -29.90 -5.01 -10.51
N VAL A 40 -30.23 -5.09 -9.22
CA VAL A 40 -29.27 -5.51 -8.19
C VAL A 40 -28.75 -6.95 -8.46
N GLY A 41 -29.26 -7.63 -9.50
CA GLY A 41 -28.74 -8.88 -10.05
C GLY A 41 -27.61 -8.74 -11.08
N ASP A 42 -27.25 -7.55 -11.53
CA ASP A 42 -26.15 -7.37 -12.51
C ASP A 42 -24.75 -7.48 -11.88
N PHE A 43 -24.68 -7.56 -10.54
CA PHE A 43 -23.49 -8.00 -9.80
C PHE A 43 -23.40 -9.54 -9.70
N ALA A 44 -24.24 -10.29 -10.42
CA ALA A 44 -23.97 -11.69 -10.65
C ALA A 44 -22.64 -11.79 -11.40
N GLU A 45 -21.58 -12.13 -10.69
CA GLU A 45 -20.25 -12.33 -11.26
C GLU A 45 -20.39 -13.20 -12.53
N PRO A 46 -19.82 -12.78 -13.68
CA PRO A 46 -19.92 -13.58 -14.90
C PRO A 46 -19.41 -14.97 -14.59
N ALA A 47 -20.26 -15.98 -14.84
CA ALA A 47 -19.94 -17.37 -14.48
C ALA A 47 -18.54 -17.72 -14.99
N PRO A 48 -17.58 -18.03 -14.09
CA PRO A 48 -16.18 -18.19 -14.49
C PRO A 48 -16.08 -19.31 -15.51
N ARG A 49 -15.26 -19.10 -16.54
CA ARG A 49 -15.02 -20.08 -17.61
C ARG A 49 -14.57 -21.41 -16.99
N LEU A 50 -14.90 -22.55 -17.60
CA LEU A 50 -14.54 -23.89 -17.07
C LEU A 50 -13.05 -23.98 -16.73
N TRP A 51 -12.20 -23.39 -17.59
CA TRP A 51 -10.76 -23.31 -17.38
C TRP A 51 -10.36 -22.55 -16.10
N GLU A 52 -11.05 -21.46 -15.76
CA GLU A 52 -10.80 -20.69 -14.53
C GLU A 52 -11.25 -21.45 -13.27
N ARG A 53 -12.36 -22.19 -13.36
CA ARG A 53 -12.80 -23.07 -12.27
C ARG A 53 -11.77 -24.18 -12.00
N LEU A 54 -11.21 -24.75 -13.06
CA LEU A 54 -10.17 -25.78 -12.97
C LEU A 54 -8.86 -25.21 -12.41
N LEU A 55 -8.42 -24.04 -12.86
CA LEU A 55 -7.24 -23.33 -12.32
C LEU A 55 -7.40 -22.99 -10.85
N ASN A 56 -8.56 -22.48 -10.44
CA ASN A 56 -8.83 -22.12 -9.05
C ASN A 56 -8.87 -23.37 -8.16
N TYR A 57 -9.55 -24.43 -8.61
CA TYR A 57 -9.60 -25.70 -7.87
C TYR A 57 -8.22 -26.38 -7.75
N LEU A 58 -7.43 -26.35 -8.83
CA LEU A 58 -6.05 -26.83 -8.82
C LEU A 58 -5.18 -26.03 -7.84
N PHE A 59 -5.31 -24.70 -7.84
CA PHE A 59 -4.61 -23.84 -6.90
C PHE A 59 -4.96 -24.17 -5.44
N TYR A 60 -6.25 -24.40 -5.15
CA TYR A 60 -6.69 -24.81 -3.81
C TYR A 60 -6.16 -26.18 -3.40
N ILE A 61 -6.10 -27.16 -4.31
CA ILE A 61 -5.53 -28.48 -4.02
C ILE A 61 -4.02 -28.36 -3.70
N VAL A 62 -3.27 -27.63 -4.52
CA VAL A 62 -1.83 -27.42 -4.31
C VAL A 62 -1.58 -26.67 -3.00
N ALA A 63 -2.38 -25.64 -2.71
CA ALA A 63 -2.31 -24.91 -1.45
C ALA A 63 -2.61 -25.83 -0.24
N ALA A 64 -3.63 -26.68 -0.33
CA ALA A 64 -3.96 -27.62 0.75
C ALA A 64 -2.84 -28.63 0.99
N LEU A 65 -2.19 -29.14 -0.07
CA LEU A 65 -1.04 -30.03 0.03
C LEU A 65 0.19 -29.31 0.60
N ALA A 66 0.45 -28.07 0.19
CA ALA A 66 1.54 -27.26 0.72
C ALA A 66 1.33 -26.96 2.21
N ILE A 67 0.10 -26.62 2.62
CA ILE A 67 -0.25 -26.39 4.02
C ILE A 67 -0.12 -27.68 4.83
N GLY A 68 -0.63 -28.81 4.32
CA GLY A 68 -0.48 -30.11 4.98
C GLY A 68 0.99 -30.53 5.14
N GLY A 69 1.79 -30.35 4.09
CA GLY A 69 3.24 -30.60 4.12
C GLY A 69 3.98 -29.69 5.09
N PHE A 70 3.62 -28.40 5.12
CA PHE A 70 4.16 -27.44 6.09
C PHE A 70 3.80 -27.79 7.53
N ILE A 71 2.55 -28.21 7.79
CA ILE A 71 2.09 -28.67 9.10
C ILE A 71 2.85 -29.95 9.52
N TYR A 72 3.04 -30.90 8.61
CA TYR A 72 3.82 -32.11 8.86
C TYR A 72 5.29 -31.79 9.17
N TYR A 73 5.89 -30.88 8.41
CA TYR A 73 7.24 -30.38 8.65
C TYR A 73 7.36 -29.73 10.04
N LEU A 74 6.41 -28.85 10.42
CA LEU A 74 6.40 -28.23 11.75
C LEU A 74 6.22 -29.26 12.87
N TYR A 75 5.37 -30.27 12.68
CA TYR A 75 5.20 -31.33 13.67
C TYR A 75 6.49 -32.16 13.83
N SER A 76 7.16 -32.50 12.72
CA SER A 76 8.44 -33.22 12.76
C SER A 76 9.58 -32.38 13.34
N PHE A 77 9.55 -31.06 13.14
CA PHE A 77 10.63 -30.13 13.50
C PHE A 77 10.46 -29.52 14.90
N ASN A 78 9.33 -29.75 15.58
CA ASN A 78 9.02 -29.16 16.90
C ASN A 78 10.10 -29.41 17.97
N LYS A 79 10.70 -30.61 18.00
CA LYS A 79 11.78 -30.96 18.92
C LYS A 79 13.05 -30.18 18.63
N LEU A 80 13.33 -29.96 17.34
CA LEU A 80 14.52 -29.24 16.90
C LEU A 80 14.38 -27.73 17.13
N LEU A 81 13.16 -27.18 16.98
CA LEU A 81 12.84 -25.79 17.33
C LEU A 81 13.09 -25.48 18.80
N LEU A 82 12.66 -26.35 19.72
CA LEU A 82 12.82 -26.10 21.16
C LEU A 82 14.29 -26.07 21.60
N ILE A 83 15.17 -26.82 20.92
CA ILE A 83 16.61 -26.85 21.19
C ILE A 83 17.30 -25.59 20.67
N PHE A 84 16.93 -25.10 19.48
CA PHE A 84 17.53 -23.91 18.88
C PHE A 84 16.85 -22.58 19.26
N ALA A 85 15.66 -22.62 19.84
CA ALA A 85 14.92 -21.45 20.33
C ALA A 85 15.78 -20.45 21.13
N PRO A 86 16.61 -20.84 22.13
CA PRO A 86 17.44 -19.89 22.86
C PRO A 86 18.49 -19.19 21.98
N ILE A 87 19.07 -19.89 21.00
CA ILE A 87 20.07 -19.34 20.07
C ILE A 87 19.42 -18.32 19.13
N TYR A 88 18.24 -18.64 18.58
CA TYR A 88 17.48 -17.69 17.75
C TYR A 88 17.06 -16.45 18.54
N LEU A 89 16.64 -16.62 19.79
CA LEU A 89 16.25 -15.52 20.65
C LEU A 89 17.44 -14.61 20.97
N GLN A 90 18.61 -15.19 21.25
CA GLN A 90 19.84 -14.46 21.47
C GLN A 90 20.30 -13.71 20.21
N GLY A 91 20.29 -14.36 19.04
CA GLY A 91 20.61 -13.73 17.76
C GLY A 91 19.65 -12.59 17.40
N THR A 92 18.35 -12.77 17.67
CA THR A 92 17.33 -11.74 17.49
C THR A 92 17.61 -10.55 18.40
N LEU A 93 17.94 -10.79 19.66
CA LEU A 93 18.24 -9.74 20.64
C LEU A 93 19.47 -8.93 20.25
N ILE A 94 20.54 -9.59 19.78
CA ILE A 94 21.73 -8.90 19.26
C ILE A 94 21.39 -8.07 18.02
N THR A 95 20.64 -8.62 17.08
CA THR A 95 20.20 -7.87 15.88
C THR A 95 19.39 -6.65 16.25
N LEU A 96 18.51 -6.79 17.25
CA LEU A 96 17.67 -5.69 17.73
C LEU A 96 18.51 -4.59 18.38
N ILE A 97 19.48 -4.94 19.23
CA ILE A 97 20.40 -3.99 19.85
C ILE A 97 21.23 -3.27 18.80
N VAL A 98 21.86 -4.02 17.88
CA VAL A 98 22.72 -3.46 16.83
C VAL A 98 21.90 -2.57 15.88
N SER A 99 20.68 -2.98 15.52
CA SER A 99 19.78 -2.18 14.70
C SER A 99 19.41 -0.87 15.40
N LEU A 100 19.09 -0.91 16.70
CA LEU A 100 18.75 0.30 17.45
C LEU A 100 19.93 1.28 17.49
N LEU A 101 21.12 0.76 17.84
CA LEU A 101 22.35 1.56 17.90
C LEU A 101 22.70 2.15 16.52
N SER A 102 22.56 1.35 15.46
CA SER A 102 22.82 1.79 14.08
C SER A 102 21.88 2.92 13.66
N VAL A 103 20.57 2.81 13.96
CA VAL A 103 19.60 3.87 13.65
C VAL A 103 19.92 5.15 14.41
N VAL A 104 20.25 5.06 15.70
CA VAL A 104 20.64 6.23 16.51
C VAL A 104 21.86 6.93 15.91
N LEU A 105 22.90 6.18 15.55
CA LEU A 105 24.09 6.73 14.91
C LEU A 105 23.79 7.32 13.53
N ALA A 106 22.98 6.63 12.71
CA ALA A 106 22.56 7.11 11.40
C ALA A 106 21.77 8.43 11.50
N VAL A 107 20.91 8.57 12.51
CA VAL A 107 20.17 9.81 12.76
C VAL A 107 21.10 10.94 13.19
N ILE A 108 22.04 10.69 14.10
CA ILE A 108 23.01 11.71 14.53
C ILE A 108 23.85 12.19 13.34
N LEU A 109 24.41 11.26 12.55
CA LEU A 109 25.21 11.58 11.37
C LEU A 109 24.38 12.27 10.28
N GLY A 110 23.15 11.82 10.04
CA GLY A 110 22.20 12.45 9.13
C GLY A 110 21.82 13.86 9.56
N LEU A 111 21.65 14.08 10.86
CA LEU A 111 21.34 15.38 11.45
C LEU A 111 22.53 16.35 11.33
N VAL A 112 23.75 15.88 11.61
CA VAL A 112 24.98 16.66 11.38
C VAL A 112 25.12 17.03 9.90
N GLY A 113 24.88 16.09 8.99
CA GLY A 113 24.86 16.35 7.54
C GLY A 113 23.79 17.38 7.14
N ALA A 114 22.60 17.30 7.72
CA ALA A 114 21.52 18.26 7.49
C ALA A 114 21.87 19.66 8.01
N PHE A 115 22.44 19.78 9.20
CA PHE A 115 22.92 21.06 9.74
C PHE A 115 24.08 21.64 8.92
N GLY A 116 25.00 20.79 8.44
CA GLY A 116 26.06 21.20 7.51
C GLY A 116 25.50 21.78 6.22
N ARG A 117 24.35 21.29 5.75
CA ARG A 117 23.66 21.84 4.58
C ARG A 117 23.01 23.21 4.81
N LEU A 118 22.61 23.51 6.04
CA LEU A 118 22.04 24.80 6.46
C LEU A 118 23.11 25.86 6.75
N SER A 119 24.39 25.47 6.85
CA SER A 119 25.48 26.40 7.11
C SER A 119 25.67 27.40 5.97
N ARG A 120 25.88 28.68 6.32
CA ARG A 120 26.10 29.80 5.38
C ARG A 120 27.43 29.67 4.61
N PHE A 121 28.37 28.88 5.14
CA PHE A 121 29.68 28.65 4.53
C PHE A 121 29.61 27.54 3.47
N ALA A 122 29.90 27.90 2.22
CA ALA A 122 29.81 27.01 1.06
C ALA A 122 30.65 25.73 1.17
N ILE A 123 31.78 25.77 1.89
CA ILE A 123 32.70 24.63 2.07
C ILE A 123 32.07 23.54 2.95
N PHE A 124 31.49 23.90 4.09
CA PHE A 124 30.80 22.96 4.97
C PHE A 124 29.58 22.34 4.30
N ARG A 125 28.88 23.13 3.48
CA ARG A 125 27.74 22.65 2.69
C ARG A 125 28.18 21.61 1.66
N TRP A 126 29.26 21.86 0.92
CA TRP A 126 29.77 20.92 -0.08
C TRP A 126 30.31 19.63 0.54
N LEU A 127 31.04 19.71 1.66
CA LEU A 127 31.53 18.52 2.37
C LEU A 127 30.39 17.65 2.90
N ALA A 128 29.35 18.25 3.48
CA ALA A 128 28.18 17.52 3.96
C ALA A 128 27.41 16.83 2.81
N ILE A 129 27.26 17.51 1.68
CA ILE A 129 26.62 16.94 0.47
C ILE A 129 27.45 15.78 -0.06
N ALA A 130 28.75 15.98 -0.26
CA ALA A 130 29.66 14.96 -0.78
C ALA A 130 29.70 13.72 0.12
N TYR A 131 29.73 13.89 1.45
CA TYR A 131 29.68 12.78 2.39
C TYR A 131 28.38 11.95 2.25
N VAL A 132 27.21 12.62 2.25
CA VAL A 132 25.91 11.93 2.16
C VAL A 132 25.73 11.25 0.79
N GLU A 133 26.11 11.93 -0.28
CA GLU A 133 26.06 11.38 -1.64
C GLU A 133 27.01 10.20 -1.82
N PHE A 134 28.21 10.25 -1.23
CA PHE A 134 29.16 9.14 -1.27
C PHE A 134 28.63 7.91 -0.52
N ILE A 135 28.07 8.09 0.68
CA ILE A 135 27.51 7.00 1.50
C ILE A 135 26.32 6.33 0.79
N ARG A 136 25.49 7.09 0.06
CA ARG A 136 24.33 6.56 -0.69
C ARG A 136 24.70 6.06 -2.09
N GLY A 137 25.77 6.58 -2.67
CA GLY A 137 26.24 6.25 -4.02
C GLY A 137 27.23 5.08 -4.06
N THR A 138 27.82 4.70 -2.93
CA THR A 138 28.72 3.54 -2.85
C THR A 138 27.91 2.27 -2.58
N PRO A 139 28.08 1.20 -3.38
CA PRO A 139 27.41 -0.07 -3.12
C PRO A 139 27.75 -0.60 -1.72
N ALA A 140 26.75 -0.98 -0.93
CA ALA A 140 26.95 -1.54 0.42
C ALA A 140 27.90 -2.75 0.42
N TYR A 141 27.92 -3.50 -0.68
CA TYR A 141 28.87 -4.59 -0.89
C TYR A 141 30.34 -4.12 -0.86
N VAL A 142 30.65 -3.02 -1.53
CA VAL A 142 32.01 -2.43 -1.51
C VAL A 142 32.37 -1.95 -0.10
N GLN A 143 31.42 -1.37 0.63
CA GLN A 143 31.65 -0.94 2.01
C GLN A 143 32.04 -2.11 2.91
N ILE A 144 31.31 -3.23 2.85
CA ILE A 144 31.62 -4.42 3.66
C ILE A 144 32.96 -5.03 3.23
N LEU A 145 33.25 -5.11 1.93
CA LEU A 145 34.55 -5.60 1.45
C LEU A 145 35.73 -4.75 1.94
N PHE A 146 35.59 -3.43 1.96
CA PHE A 146 36.61 -2.51 2.45
C PHE A 146 36.86 -2.69 3.95
N TRP A 147 35.81 -2.78 4.77
CA TRP A 147 35.94 -3.01 6.20
C TRP A 147 36.51 -4.40 6.54
N PHE A 148 36.13 -5.43 5.79
CA PHE A 148 36.57 -6.80 6.08
C PHE A 148 37.97 -7.09 5.54
N ASN A 149 38.24 -6.76 4.28
CA ASN A 149 39.51 -7.06 3.62
C ASN A 149 40.51 -5.92 3.75
N GLY A 150 40.09 -4.66 3.55
CA GLY A 150 40.99 -3.51 3.53
C GLY A 150 41.57 -3.19 4.91
N VAL A 151 40.70 -3.03 5.92
CA VAL A 151 41.14 -2.79 7.30
C VAL A 151 41.92 -4.01 7.84
N GLY A 152 41.48 -5.23 7.53
CA GLY A 152 42.18 -6.46 7.88
C GLY A 152 43.61 -6.50 7.35
N TYR A 153 43.83 -6.12 6.09
CA TYR A 153 45.17 -6.06 5.47
C TYR A 153 46.07 -5.02 6.12
N ILE A 154 45.52 -3.83 6.43
CA ILE A 154 46.27 -2.74 7.07
C ILE A 154 46.69 -3.16 8.48
N PHE A 155 45.79 -3.70 9.29
CA PHE A 155 46.13 -4.16 10.64
C PHE A 155 47.12 -5.33 10.63
N ALA A 156 47.00 -6.25 9.68
CA ALA A 156 47.95 -7.34 9.52
C ALA A 156 49.35 -6.88 9.06
N SER A 157 49.46 -5.70 8.44
CA SER A 157 50.75 -5.14 8.01
C SER A 157 51.48 -4.32 9.10
N ILE A 158 50.76 -3.91 10.15
CA ILE A 158 51.28 -3.09 11.25
C ILE A 158 51.68 -3.97 12.46
N GLY A 159 51.26 -5.24 12.48
CA GLY A 159 51.60 -6.24 13.49
C GLY A 159 52.67 -7.22 13.04
#